data_AF-A0A965NBW8-F1
#
_entry.id   AF-A0A965NBW8-F1
#
_cell.length_a   1.000
_cell.length_b   1.000
_cell.length_c   1.000
_cell.angle_alpha   90.00
_cell.angle_beta   90.00
_cell.angle_gamma   90.00
#
_symmetry.space_group_name_H-M   'P 1'
#
loop_
_entity.id
_entity.type
_entity.pdbx_description
1 polymer ?
#
loop_
_entity_poly.entity_id
_entity_poly.type
_entity_poly.pdbx_seq_one_letter_code
_entity_poly.pdbx_strand_id
1 'polypeptide(L)'
;MKVELKEVSFGGDKYWELKSDDGNTHYNAPQWKDVDGNMNPTNTGQGERDYAMAFTRATKPKIGAKFRIANASTLGAIKIKAAGPGGMSIPESAAILSGDDVVLDLKEASAALVNAIKFYDKKDDDKAFKLDWEIKFGNSDWSKIATTKHTIYVVLKDPITSLRQESLAELGCRNADNETDEASARSKMYGEFTDLVVKRLDGKQMTYWLNGHMGCIDTADLLSRTDGNGNCQSWSGLFRDILRFQGIQADRVKVSPKGKDAYVAVKTWIFIEPPHGPAEHPYVKDHGAIDVQGVPGQGNPNPPGSFNGHWITESGGTYFDPSYGAPVVSGPNKGKFYEDSAFDGFAQIYVRISDLRELFCIRQNDTSAQSPAEVDYFNAN
;
A
#
# COMPACT_ATOMS: atom_id res chain seq x y z
N MET A 1 -39.96 -16.36 -13.62
CA MET A 1 -39.25 -17.20 -12.62
C MET A 1 -38.24 -16.31 -11.92
N LYS A 2 -38.19 -16.33 -10.58
CA LYS A 2 -37.18 -15.56 -9.84
C LYS A 2 -35.88 -16.34 -9.82
N VAL A 3 -34.78 -15.70 -10.21
CA VAL A 3 -33.42 -16.23 -10.10
C VAL A 3 -32.68 -15.30 -9.15
N GLU A 4 -32.17 -15.84 -8.06
CA GLU A 4 -31.40 -15.07 -7.07
C GLU A 4 -29.93 -15.47 -7.19
N LEU A 5 -29.04 -14.53 -7.53
CA LEU A 5 -27.62 -14.75 -7.41
C LEU A 5 -27.24 -14.66 -5.94
N LYS A 6 -26.68 -15.73 -5.37
CA LYS A 6 -26.36 -15.83 -3.94
C LYS A 6 -24.88 -15.65 -3.65
N GLU A 7 -24.01 -16.19 -4.51
CA GLU A 7 -22.56 -16.18 -4.27
C GLU A 7 -21.78 -16.01 -5.57
N VAL A 8 -20.66 -15.28 -5.54
CA VAL A 8 -19.63 -15.27 -6.59
C VAL A 8 -18.28 -15.58 -5.96
N SER A 9 -17.54 -16.49 -6.59
CA SER A 9 -16.23 -16.94 -6.16
C SER A 9 -15.19 -16.67 -7.23
N PHE A 10 -14.02 -16.23 -6.79
CA PHE A 10 -12.85 -15.94 -7.62
C PHE A 10 -11.68 -16.83 -7.19
N GLY A 11 -10.86 -17.23 -8.15
CA GLY A 11 -9.63 -17.99 -7.91
C GLY A 11 -8.85 -18.19 -9.20
N GLY A 12 -8.05 -19.25 -9.26
CA GLY A 12 -7.18 -19.57 -10.40
C GLY A 12 -5.72 -19.23 -10.15
N ASP A 13 -4.93 -19.32 -11.21
CA ASP A 13 -3.49 -19.12 -11.12
C ASP A 13 -3.19 -17.64 -10.91
N LYS A 14 -2.17 -17.35 -10.09
CA LYS A 14 -1.77 -15.98 -9.72
C LYS A 14 -2.89 -15.13 -9.11
N TYR A 15 -3.83 -15.80 -8.44
CA TYR A 15 -4.73 -15.19 -7.48
C TYR A 15 -3.98 -14.93 -6.16
N TRP A 16 -4.14 -13.73 -5.62
CA TRP A 16 -3.53 -13.31 -4.36
C TRP A 16 -4.63 -12.98 -3.37
N GLU A 17 -4.89 -13.90 -2.43
CA GLU A 17 -5.87 -13.68 -1.37
C GLU A 17 -5.45 -12.48 -0.50
N LEU A 18 -6.38 -11.54 -0.36
CA LEU A 18 -6.23 -10.36 0.47
C LEU A 18 -6.80 -10.60 1.88
N LYS A 19 -6.53 -9.67 2.78
CA LYS A 19 -7.11 -9.63 4.12
C LYS A 19 -7.33 -8.18 4.57
N SER A 20 -8.14 -8.02 5.60
CA SER A 20 -8.34 -6.74 6.29
C SER A 20 -7.01 -6.19 6.81
N ASP A 21 -6.94 -4.88 6.98
CA ASP A 21 -5.71 -4.20 7.41
C ASP A 21 -5.25 -4.60 8.82
N ASP A 22 -6.19 -4.96 9.70
CA ASP A 22 -5.90 -5.55 11.02
C ASP A 22 -5.43 -7.02 10.94
N GLY A 23 -5.48 -7.63 9.76
CA GLY A 23 -5.09 -9.00 9.50
C GLY A 23 -6.07 -10.06 10.01
N ASN A 24 -7.18 -9.68 10.64
CA ASN A 24 -8.11 -10.61 11.30
C ASN A 24 -9.08 -11.29 10.34
N THR A 25 -9.36 -10.67 9.19
CA THR A 25 -10.34 -11.18 8.22
C THR A 25 -9.66 -11.54 6.92
N HIS A 26 -9.58 -12.83 6.63
CA HIS A 26 -9.17 -13.36 5.33
C HIS A 26 -10.30 -13.27 4.32
N TYR A 27 -10.00 -12.83 3.09
CA TYR A 27 -10.98 -12.66 2.03
C TYR A 27 -11.23 -13.97 1.27
N ASN A 28 -11.60 -15.00 2.03
CA ASN A 28 -11.90 -16.34 1.55
C ASN A 28 -13.14 -16.35 0.63
N ALA A 29 -13.19 -17.34 -0.26
CA ALA A 29 -14.38 -17.60 -1.07
C ALA A 29 -15.59 -18.03 -0.22
N PRO A 30 -16.83 -17.73 -0.66
CA PRO A 30 -17.15 -16.83 -1.78
C PRO A 30 -16.85 -15.38 -1.40
N GLN A 31 -16.22 -14.63 -2.31
CA GLN A 31 -15.84 -13.24 -2.07
C GLN A 31 -17.04 -12.31 -2.08
N TRP A 32 -18.05 -12.62 -2.90
CA TRP A 32 -19.32 -11.92 -2.92
C TRP A 32 -20.42 -12.89 -2.44
N LYS A 33 -21.20 -12.49 -1.45
CA LYS A 33 -22.29 -13.31 -0.89
C LYS A 33 -23.47 -12.45 -0.46
N ASP A 34 -24.60 -12.67 -1.11
CA ASP A 34 -25.88 -12.01 -0.87
C ASP A 34 -26.88 -13.01 -0.26
N VAL A 35 -27.24 -12.77 0.99
CA VAL A 35 -28.07 -13.69 1.77
C VAL A 35 -29.55 -13.35 1.61
N ASP A 36 -29.90 -12.08 1.51
CA ASP A 36 -31.30 -11.63 1.43
C ASP A 36 -31.82 -11.46 -0.01
N GLY A 37 -30.93 -11.49 -1.01
CA GLY A 37 -31.26 -11.40 -2.43
C GLY A 37 -31.50 -9.97 -2.93
N ASN A 38 -30.99 -8.96 -2.22
CA ASN A 38 -31.14 -7.54 -2.57
C ASN A 38 -30.05 -7.01 -3.54
N MET A 39 -29.09 -7.85 -3.94
CA MET A 39 -27.94 -7.53 -4.80
C MET A 39 -26.94 -6.51 -4.22
N ASN A 40 -26.97 -6.29 -2.91
CA ASN A 40 -26.15 -5.34 -2.17
C ASN A 40 -25.67 -5.97 -0.83
N PRO A 41 -24.68 -6.89 -0.90
CA PRO A 41 -24.23 -7.72 0.23
C PRO A 41 -23.46 -6.93 1.31
N THR A 42 -24.18 -6.14 2.08
CA THR A 42 -23.64 -5.20 3.08
C THR A 42 -23.97 -5.61 4.51
N ASN A 43 -24.86 -6.57 4.71
CA ASN A 43 -25.28 -7.05 6.02
C ASN A 43 -24.36 -8.15 6.56
N THR A 44 -23.19 -7.76 7.04
CA THR A 44 -22.19 -8.69 7.58
C THR A 44 -22.70 -9.51 8.77
N GLY A 45 -23.65 -8.98 9.55
CA GLY A 45 -24.30 -9.70 10.65
C GLY A 45 -25.13 -10.92 10.20
N GLN A 46 -25.55 -10.95 8.94
CA GLN A 46 -26.22 -12.10 8.31
C GLN A 46 -25.25 -12.98 7.51
N GLY A 47 -23.95 -12.66 7.54
CA GLY A 47 -22.91 -13.38 6.80
C GLY A 47 -22.75 -12.93 5.35
N GLU A 48 -23.32 -11.78 4.97
CA GLU A 48 -23.02 -11.14 3.69
C GLU A 48 -21.60 -10.60 3.65
N ARG A 49 -21.05 -10.51 2.44
CA ARG A 49 -19.70 -10.01 2.21
C ARG A 49 -19.50 -9.66 0.75
N ASP A 50 -18.54 -8.77 0.55
CA ASP A 50 -18.11 -8.30 -0.76
C ASP A 50 -16.63 -7.90 -0.66
N TYR A 51 -15.80 -8.94 -0.62
CA TYR A 51 -14.36 -8.82 -0.49
C TYR A 51 -13.71 -8.47 -1.82
N ALA A 52 -12.62 -7.71 -1.76
CA ALA A 52 -11.80 -7.42 -2.93
C ALA A 52 -10.87 -8.59 -3.27
N MET A 53 -10.36 -8.59 -4.50
CA MET A 53 -9.44 -9.60 -5.00
C MET A 53 -8.19 -8.98 -5.62
N ALA A 54 -7.07 -9.70 -5.60
CA ALA A 54 -5.87 -9.32 -6.34
C ALA A 54 -5.42 -10.43 -7.31
N PHE A 55 -4.96 -10.03 -8.50
CA PHE A 55 -4.46 -10.92 -9.54
C PHE A 55 -3.23 -10.32 -10.23
N THR A 56 -2.28 -11.16 -10.67
CA THR A 56 -1.23 -10.67 -11.57
C THR A 56 -1.80 -10.33 -12.95
N ARG A 57 -1.37 -9.23 -13.58
CA ARG A 57 -1.79 -8.83 -14.93
C ARG A 57 -1.57 -9.91 -15.98
N ALA A 58 -2.31 -9.82 -17.10
CA ALA A 58 -2.23 -10.78 -18.21
C ALA A 58 -2.49 -12.25 -17.81
N THR A 59 -3.22 -12.48 -16.71
CA THR A 59 -3.66 -13.82 -16.29
C THR A 59 -5.16 -13.99 -16.48
N LYS A 60 -5.61 -15.25 -16.56
CA LYS A 60 -7.03 -15.59 -16.70
C LYS A 60 -7.60 -15.98 -15.34
N PRO A 61 -8.46 -15.17 -14.71
CA PRO A 61 -9.08 -15.54 -13.46
C PRO A 61 -10.03 -16.72 -13.70
N LYS A 62 -10.22 -17.54 -12.66
CA LYS A 62 -11.32 -18.50 -12.59
C LYS A 62 -12.45 -17.89 -11.78
N ILE A 63 -13.66 -17.96 -12.30
CA ILE A 63 -14.85 -17.37 -11.68
C ILE A 63 -15.96 -18.41 -11.64
N GLY A 64 -16.64 -18.49 -10.51
CA GLY A 64 -17.77 -19.38 -10.25
C GLY A 64 -18.88 -18.62 -9.55
N ALA A 65 -20.08 -19.19 -9.54
CA ALA A 65 -21.23 -18.55 -8.93
C ALA A 65 -22.27 -19.57 -8.44
N LYS A 66 -23.07 -19.15 -7.46
CA LYS A 66 -24.20 -19.91 -6.95
C LYS A 66 -25.47 -19.10 -7.08
N PHE A 67 -26.51 -19.72 -7.62
CA PHE A 67 -27.83 -19.14 -7.78
C PHE A 67 -28.86 -19.99 -7.05
N ARG A 68 -29.98 -19.38 -6.67
CA ARG A 68 -31.17 -20.06 -6.15
C ARG A 68 -32.32 -19.88 -7.14
N ILE A 69 -32.89 -21.01 -7.57
CA ILE A 69 -34.03 -21.05 -8.48
C ILE A 69 -35.02 -22.08 -7.95
N ALA A 70 -36.24 -21.64 -7.65
CA ALA A 70 -37.28 -22.53 -7.13
C ALA A 70 -37.60 -23.64 -8.14
N ASN A 71 -37.57 -24.89 -7.67
CA ASN A 71 -37.79 -26.10 -8.47
C ASN A 71 -36.78 -26.28 -9.62
N ALA A 72 -35.53 -25.86 -9.44
CA ALA A 72 -34.49 -25.91 -10.47
C ALA A 72 -34.37 -27.27 -11.17
N SER A 73 -34.55 -28.37 -10.41
CA SER A 73 -34.51 -29.75 -10.91
C SER A 73 -35.57 -30.08 -11.97
N THR A 74 -36.65 -29.31 -12.04
CA THR A 74 -37.74 -29.52 -13.02
C THR A 74 -37.54 -28.76 -14.32
N LEU A 75 -36.51 -27.91 -14.40
CA LEU A 75 -36.28 -26.98 -15.52
C LEU A 75 -35.40 -27.54 -16.63
N GLY A 76 -35.00 -28.81 -16.52
CA GLY A 76 -34.07 -29.45 -17.44
C GLY A 76 -32.63 -28.94 -17.27
N ALA A 77 -31.85 -29.04 -18.35
CA ALA A 77 -30.45 -28.62 -18.32
C ALA A 77 -30.34 -27.09 -18.18
N ILE A 78 -29.61 -26.63 -17.17
CA ILE A 78 -29.34 -25.20 -16.95
C ILE A 78 -27.92 -24.89 -17.41
N LYS A 79 -27.76 -23.81 -18.18
CA LYS A 79 -26.45 -23.28 -18.54
C LYS A 79 -26.31 -21.82 -18.13
N ILE A 80 -25.10 -21.45 -17.74
CA ILE A 80 -24.74 -20.12 -17.25
C ILE A 80 -23.54 -19.62 -18.05
N LYS A 81 -23.50 -18.31 -18.28
CA LYS A 81 -22.33 -17.57 -18.76
C LYS A 81 -22.32 -16.19 -18.10
N ALA A 82 -21.20 -15.49 -18.20
CA ALA A 82 -21.15 -14.07 -17.85
C ALA A 82 -20.24 -13.29 -18.79
N ALA A 83 -20.57 -12.03 -19.03
CA ALA A 83 -19.69 -11.08 -19.70
C ALA A 83 -19.01 -10.17 -18.67
N GLY A 84 -17.72 -9.88 -18.87
CA GLY A 84 -16.91 -9.00 -18.04
C GLY A 84 -16.17 -7.95 -18.85
N PRO A 85 -15.35 -7.10 -18.20
CA PRO A 85 -14.62 -6.03 -18.88
C PRO A 85 -13.53 -6.58 -19.81
N GLY A 86 -13.14 -5.76 -20.80
CA GLY A 86 -11.99 -6.05 -21.67
C GLY A 86 -12.18 -7.27 -22.59
N GLY A 87 -13.42 -7.64 -22.92
CA GLY A 87 -13.73 -8.83 -23.72
C GLY A 87 -13.63 -10.14 -22.96
N MET A 88 -13.39 -10.09 -21.64
CA MET A 88 -13.47 -11.27 -20.78
C MET A 88 -14.89 -11.82 -20.75
N SER A 89 -15.01 -13.14 -20.82
CA SER A 89 -16.26 -13.83 -20.52
C SER A 89 -16.01 -15.11 -19.73
N ILE A 90 -16.98 -15.48 -18.90
CA ILE A 90 -17.07 -16.83 -18.37
C ILE A 90 -17.78 -17.66 -19.45
N PRO A 91 -17.16 -18.74 -19.96
CA PRO A 91 -17.72 -19.51 -21.07
C PRO A 91 -19.05 -20.17 -20.70
N GLU A 92 -19.90 -20.37 -21.72
CA GLU A 92 -21.13 -21.17 -21.56
C GLU A 92 -20.79 -22.51 -20.91
N SER A 93 -21.40 -22.75 -19.75
CA SER A 93 -21.12 -23.92 -18.93
C SER A 93 -22.40 -24.52 -18.39
N ALA A 94 -22.46 -25.85 -18.36
CA ALA A 94 -23.52 -26.55 -17.65
C ALA A 94 -23.41 -26.30 -16.14
N ALA A 95 -24.54 -26.00 -15.51
CA ALA A 95 -24.63 -25.84 -14.07
C ALA A 95 -24.85 -27.18 -13.37
N ILE A 96 -24.38 -27.27 -12.13
CA ILE A 96 -24.61 -28.40 -11.23
C ILE A 96 -25.84 -28.06 -10.39
N LEU A 97 -26.80 -28.99 -10.32
CA LEU A 97 -28.04 -28.82 -9.57
C LEU A 97 -27.97 -29.56 -8.24
N SER A 98 -28.38 -28.90 -7.16
CA SER A 98 -28.56 -29.51 -5.84
C SER A 98 -29.84 -28.93 -5.20
N GLY A 99 -30.96 -29.61 -5.41
CA GLY A 99 -32.28 -29.06 -5.04
C GLY A 99 -32.61 -27.79 -5.83
N ASP A 100 -32.81 -26.68 -5.12
CA ASP A 100 -33.03 -25.34 -5.69
C ASP A 100 -31.73 -24.58 -6.00
N ASP A 101 -30.58 -25.12 -5.59
CA ASP A 101 -29.29 -24.49 -5.82
C ASP A 101 -28.77 -24.86 -7.21
N VAL A 102 -28.32 -23.83 -7.93
CA VAL A 102 -27.71 -23.94 -9.25
C VAL A 102 -26.29 -23.40 -9.15
N VAL A 103 -25.31 -24.27 -9.33
CA VAL A 103 -23.90 -23.97 -9.09
C VAL A 103 -23.13 -23.97 -10.40
N LEU A 104 -22.40 -22.90 -10.65
CA LEU A 104 -21.34 -22.82 -11.64
C LEU A 104 -20.00 -22.95 -10.92
N ASP A 105 -19.34 -24.10 -11.06
CA ASP A 105 -17.96 -24.27 -10.60
C ASP A 105 -17.02 -23.23 -11.20
N LEU A 106 -15.89 -22.98 -10.55
CA LEU A 106 -14.83 -22.10 -11.07
C LEU A 106 -14.47 -22.45 -12.53
N LYS A 107 -14.76 -21.54 -13.45
CA LYS A 107 -14.37 -21.63 -14.87
C LYS A 107 -13.36 -20.56 -15.19
N GLU A 108 -12.31 -20.97 -15.91
CA GLU A 108 -11.34 -20.03 -16.46
C GLU A 108 -12.02 -19.08 -17.45
N ALA A 109 -11.72 -17.80 -17.31
CA ALA A 109 -12.20 -16.78 -18.22
C ALA A 109 -11.62 -16.97 -19.65
N SER A 110 -12.39 -16.58 -20.66
CA SER A 110 -12.00 -16.68 -22.07
C SER A 110 -10.78 -15.82 -22.41
N ALA A 111 -10.69 -14.62 -21.82
CA ALA A 111 -9.61 -13.67 -22.01
C ALA A 111 -8.87 -13.38 -20.70
N ALA A 112 -7.61 -12.96 -20.84
CA ALA A 112 -6.80 -12.52 -19.71
C ALA A 112 -7.24 -11.12 -19.23
N LEU A 113 -6.95 -10.82 -17.97
CA LEU A 113 -6.97 -9.46 -17.44
C LEU A 113 -6.02 -8.57 -18.24
N VAL A 114 -6.31 -7.26 -18.25
CA VAL A 114 -5.47 -6.26 -18.91
C VAL A 114 -4.00 -6.42 -18.53
N ASN A 115 -3.09 -6.23 -19.49
CA ASN A 115 -1.64 -6.33 -19.27
C ASN A 115 -1.04 -5.04 -18.66
N ALA A 116 -1.69 -4.50 -17.63
CA ALA A 116 -1.27 -3.30 -16.91
C ALA A 116 -1.65 -3.44 -15.44
N ILE A 117 -1.08 -2.61 -14.57
CA ILE A 117 -1.66 -2.36 -13.25
C ILE A 117 -3.07 -1.82 -13.48
N LYS A 118 -4.06 -2.34 -12.75
CA LYS A 118 -5.43 -1.88 -12.87
C LYS A 118 -6.13 -1.85 -11.52
N PHE A 119 -6.79 -0.74 -11.22
CA PHE A 119 -7.70 -0.63 -10.10
C PHE A 119 -9.15 -0.59 -10.61
N TYR A 120 -9.85 -1.70 -10.45
CA TYR A 120 -11.30 -1.74 -10.61
C TYR A 120 -11.94 -1.43 -9.26
N ASP A 121 -12.69 -0.33 -9.17
CA ASP A 121 -13.37 0.09 -7.95
C ASP A 121 -14.87 -0.14 -8.08
N LYS A 122 -15.46 -1.01 -7.25
CA LYS A 122 -16.91 -1.26 -7.26
C LYS A 122 -17.75 -0.03 -6.91
N LYS A 123 -17.18 0.96 -6.21
CA LYS A 123 -17.87 2.19 -5.80
C LYS A 123 -18.09 3.14 -6.99
N ASP A 124 -17.27 3.04 -8.02
CA ASP A 124 -17.34 3.81 -9.26
C ASP A 124 -17.90 2.91 -10.37
N ASP A 125 -19.13 3.19 -10.83
CA ASP A 125 -19.81 2.32 -11.81
C ASP A 125 -19.02 2.18 -13.12
N ASP A 126 -18.27 3.21 -13.53
CA ASP A 126 -17.50 3.19 -14.78
C ASP A 126 -16.18 2.44 -14.64
N LYS A 127 -15.68 2.28 -13.41
CA LYS A 127 -14.44 1.55 -13.09
C LYS A 127 -14.68 0.17 -12.50
N ALA A 128 -15.90 -0.15 -12.07
CA ALA A 128 -16.22 -1.42 -11.43
C ALA A 128 -15.89 -2.61 -12.34
N PHE A 129 -15.38 -3.68 -11.76
CA PHE A 129 -15.29 -4.95 -12.46
C PHE A 129 -16.69 -5.56 -12.50
N LYS A 130 -17.42 -5.30 -13.58
CA LYS A 130 -18.80 -5.75 -13.78
C LYS A 130 -18.85 -7.16 -14.36
N LEU A 131 -19.72 -8.00 -13.82
CA LEU A 131 -20.08 -9.29 -14.40
C LEU A 131 -21.58 -9.30 -14.71
N ASP A 132 -21.93 -9.33 -15.99
CA ASP A 132 -23.30 -9.47 -16.48
C ASP A 132 -23.62 -10.95 -16.67
N TRP A 133 -24.48 -11.48 -15.80
CA TRP A 133 -24.83 -12.90 -15.74
C TRP A 133 -26.03 -13.20 -16.63
N GLU A 134 -25.92 -14.29 -17.39
CA GLU A 134 -26.98 -14.81 -18.24
C GLU A 134 -27.22 -16.29 -17.96
N ILE A 135 -28.48 -16.72 -18.08
CA ILE A 135 -28.91 -18.11 -17.90
C ILE A 135 -29.74 -18.56 -19.10
N LYS A 136 -29.71 -19.85 -19.40
CA LYS A 136 -30.68 -20.49 -20.29
C LYS A 136 -31.11 -21.85 -19.75
N PHE A 137 -32.34 -22.24 -20.10
CA PHE A 137 -32.98 -23.48 -19.67
C PHE A 137 -33.27 -24.34 -20.91
N GLY A 138 -32.68 -25.54 -20.97
CA GLY A 138 -32.77 -26.41 -22.14
C GLY A 138 -32.31 -25.70 -23.42
N ASN A 139 -33.24 -25.55 -24.36
CA ASN A 139 -33.02 -24.88 -25.66
C ASN A 139 -33.59 -23.46 -25.71
N SER A 140 -33.90 -22.85 -24.57
CA SER A 140 -34.37 -21.46 -24.54
C SER A 140 -33.29 -20.48 -24.99
N ASP A 141 -33.72 -19.26 -25.32
CA ASP A 141 -32.81 -18.13 -25.45
C ASP A 141 -32.15 -17.78 -24.11
N TRP A 142 -31.04 -17.06 -24.20
CA TRP A 142 -30.33 -16.52 -23.05
C TRP A 142 -31.12 -15.36 -22.43
N SER A 143 -31.21 -15.34 -21.10
CA SER A 143 -31.81 -14.25 -20.33
C SER A 143 -30.79 -13.65 -19.38
N LYS A 144 -30.66 -12.32 -19.39
CA LYS A 144 -29.91 -11.59 -18.36
C LYS A 144 -30.61 -11.75 -17.01
N ILE A 145 -29.86 -12.11 -15.97
CA ILE A 145 -30.41 -12.38 -14.64
C ILE A 145 -29.85 -11.48 -13.54
N ALA A 146 -28.60 -11.03 -13.66
CA ALA A 146 -27.96 -10.20 -12.64
C ALA A 146 -26.77 -9.45 -13.22
N THR A 147 -26.38 -8.38 -12.53
CA THR A 147 -25.07 -7.74 -12.71
C THR A 147 -24.43 -7.64 -11.33
N THR A 148 -23.20 -8.13 -11.17
CA THR A 148 -22.41 -7.90 -9.96
C THR A 148 -21.25 -6.96 -10.24
N LYS A 149 -20.81 -6.22 -9.20
CA LYS A 149 -19.69 -5.28 -9.23
C LYS A 149 -18.68 -5.70 -8.20
N HIS A 150 -17.41 -5.73 -8.58
CA HIS A 150 -16.33 -6.18 -7.72
C HIS A 150 -15.18 -5.19 -7.71
N THR A 151 -14.49 -5.12 -6.57
CA THR A 151 -13.19 -4.47 -6.48
C THR A 151 -12.11 -5.49 -6.84
N ILE A 152 -11.31 -5.18 -7.86
CA ILE A 152 -10.20 -6.04 -8.30
C ILE A 152 -8.95 -5.19 -8.48
N TYR A 153 -7.86 -5.64 -7.86
CA TYR A 153 -6.53 -5.11 -8.00
C TYR A 153 -5.73 -5.99 -8.97
N VAL A 154 -5.38 -5.47 -10.13
CA VAL A 154 -4.49 -6.15 -11.08
C VAL A 154 -3.08 -5.63 -10.84
N VAL A 155 -2.17 -6.49 -10.41
CA VAL A 155 -0.79 -6.11 -10.05
C VAL A 155 0.20 -6.34 -11.21
N LEU A 156 1.30 -5.59 -11.22
CA LEU A 156 2.28 -5.56 -12.31
C LEU A 156 3.00 -6.90 -12.52
N LYS A 157 3.41 -7.52 -11.43
CA LYS A 157 4.12 -8.80 -11.35
C LYS A 157 3.63 -9.54 -10.09
N ASP A 158 4.03 -10.80 -9.94
CA ASP A 158 3.74 -11.55 -8.73
C ASP A 158 4.29 -10.83 -7.48
N PRO A 159 3.48 -10.62 -6.43
CA PRO A 159 3.93 -10.02 -5.18
C PRO A 159 5.11 -10.80 -4.59
N ILE A 160 6.16 -10.07 -4.19
CA ILE A 160 7.36 -10.61 -3.54
C ILE A 160 7.39 -10.36 -2.02
N THR A 161 6.30 -9.83 -1.47
CA THR A 161 6.05 -9.74 -0.02
C THR A 161 5.06 -10.84 0.41
N SER A 162 5.05 -11.19 1.69
CA SER A 162 4.02 -12.05 2.30
C SER A 162 2.83 -11.26 2.87
N LEU A 163 2.93 -9.93 2.95
CA LEU A 163 1.83 -9.07 3.41
C LEU A 163 0.69 -9.08 2.40
N ARG A 164 -0.55 -9.06 2.92
CA ARG A 164 -1.79 -9.22 2.12
C ARG A 164 -2.90 -8.25 2.52
N GLN A 165 -2.59 -7.27 3.36
CA GLN A 165 -3.51 -6.20 3.75
C GLN A 165 -4.00 -5.46 2.50
N GLU A 166 -5.31 -5.29 2.36
CA GLU A 166 -5.94 -4.69 1.19
C GLU A 166 -5.42 -3.27 0.90
N SER A 167 -5.11 -2.47 1.92
CA SER A 167 -4.53 -1.13 1.72
C SER A 167 -3.24 -1.13 0.89
N LEU A 168 -2.43 -2.20 0.93
CA LEU A 168 -1.23 -2.29 0.08
C LEU A 168 -1.58 -2.43 -1.40
N ALA A 169 -2.60 -3.26 -1.71
CA ALA A 169 -3.09 -3.45 -3.07
C ALA A 169 -3.77 -2.19 -3.59
N GLU A 170 -4.57 -1.54 -2.74
CA GLU A 170 -5.30 -0.30 -3.02
C GLU A 170 -4.34 0.84 -3.32
N LEU A 171 -3.44 1.17 -2.39
CA LEU A 171 -2.49 2.27 -2.56
C LEU A 171 -1.60 2.08 -3.79
N GLY A 172 -1.17 0.84 -4.04
CA GLY A 172 -0.37 0.51 -5.22
C GLY A 172 -1.14 0.67 -6.53
N CYS A 173 -2.30 0.02 -6.65
CA CYS A 173 -3.04 -0.01 -7.91
C CYS A 173 -3.77 1.30 -8.21
N ARG A 174 -4.29 2.00 -7.19
CA ARG A 174 -4.96 3.29 -7.37
C ARG A 174 -3.99 4.33 -7.95
N ASN A 175 -2.80 4.42 -7.37
CA ASN A 175 -1.83 5.44 -7.76
C ASN A 175 -1.11 5.12 -9.07
N ALA A 176 -0.89 3.84 -9.38
CA ALA A 176 -0.27 3.40 -10.62
C ALA A 176 -1.25 2.79 -11.64
N ASP A 177 -2.53 3.21 -11.63
CA ASP A 177 -3.53 2.67 -12.57
C ASP A 177 -3.10 2.88 -14.03
N ASN A 178 -3.23 1.81 -14.83
CA ASN A 178 -2.82 1.68 -16.23
C ASN A 178 -1.31 1.65 -16.48
N GLU A 179 -0.47 1.61 -15.45
CA GLU A 179 0.97 1.48 -15.66
C GLU A 179 1.38 0.08 -16.12
N THR A 180 2.30 0.04 -17.08
CA THR A 180 2.87 -1.21 -17.60
C THR A 180 4.35 -1.38 -17.31
N ASP A 181 5.01 -0.29 -16.91
CA ASP A 181 6.44 -0.18 -16.66
C ASP A 181 6.74 -0.02 -15.16
N GLU A 182 7.83 -0.64 -14.71
CA GLU A 182 8.22 -0.65 -13.30
C GLU A 182 8.68 0.73 -12.78
N ALA A 183 9.45 1.47 -13.58
CA ALA A 183 9.98 2.75 -13.16
C ALA A 183 8.87 3.80 -13.05
N SER A 184 7.97 3.83 -14.04
CA SER A 184 6.78 4.69 -14.03
C SER A 184 5.83 4.34 -12.88
N ALA A 185 5.54 3.04 -12.68
CA ALA A 185 4.71 2.58 -11.56
C ALA A 185 5.27 3.00 -10.20
N ARG A 186 6.59 2.83 -9.98
CA ARG A 186 7.27 3.27 -8.76
C ARG A 186 7.11 4.76 -8.51
N SER A 187 7.35 5.59 -9.53
CA SER A 187 7.22 7.04 -9.41
C SER A 187 5.80 7.47 -9.08
N LYS A 188 4.80 6.86 -9.72
CA LYS A 188 3.39 7.17 -9.46
C LYS A 188 2.92 6.74 -8.08
N MET A 189 3.32 5.55 -7.62
CA MET A 189 3.02 5.11 -6.25
C MET A 189 3.67 6.02 -5.20
N TYR A 190 4.87 6.53 -5.45
CA TYR A 190 5.49 7.49 -4.53
C TYR A 190 4.75 8.83 -4.46
N GLY A 191 4.06 9.21 -5.54
CA GLY A 191 3.27 10.44 -5.59
C GLY A 191 2.28 10.59 -4.43
N GLU A 192 1.72 9.47 -3.95
CA GLU A 192 0.83 9.39 -2.77
C GLU A 192 1.43 9.98 -1.49
N PHE A 193 2.75 10.00 -1.37
CA PHE A 193 3.43 10.47 -0.16
C PHE A 193 3.75 11.97 -0.23
N THR A 194 3.67 12.60 -1.40
CA THR A 194 4.21 13.96 -1.62
C THR A 194 3.30 15.08 -1.15
N ASP A 195 1.99 14.82 -0.99
CA ASP A 195 1.03 15.76 -0.41
C ASP A 195 0.92 15.64 1.12
N LEU A 196 1.65 14.68 1.71
CA LEU A 196 1.68 14.35 3.14
C LEU A 196 0.35 13.81 3.70
N VAL A 197 -0.52 13.28 2.84
CA VAL A 197 -1.86 12.78 3.20
C VAL A 197 -2.07 11.34 2.69
N VAL A 198 -1.38 10.38 3.29
CA VAL A 198 -1.62 8.95 3.02
C VAL A 198 -2.74 8.41 3.90
N LYS A 199 -3.74 7.76 3.27
CA LYS A 199 -4.89 7.14 3.95
C LYS A 199 -4.95 5.64 3.71
N ARG A 200 -5.38 4.89 4.72
CA ARG A 200 -5.78 3.50 4.56
C ARG A 200 -7.11 3.39 3.80
N LEU A 201 -7.48 2.17 3.45
CA LEU A 201 -8.76 1.82 2.83
C LEU A 201 -9.98 2.32 3.62
N ASP A 202 -9.91 2.30 4.96
CA ASP A 202 -10.99 2.79 5.84
C ASP A 202 -11.07 4.33 5.93
N GLY A 203 -10.20 5.04 5.20
CA GLY A 203 -10.12 6.50 5.18
C GLY A 203 -9.32 7.10 6.33
N LYS A 204 -8.78 6.30 7.25
CA LYS A 204 -7.90 6.79 8.31
C LYS A 204 -6.61 7.33 7.70
N GLN A 205 -6.36 8.61 7.92
CA GLN A 205 -5.05 9.21 7.65
C GLN A 205 -4.03 8.64 8.65
N MET A 206 -2.95 8.10 8.10
CA MET A 206 -1.79 7.67 8.88
C MET A 206 -0.91 8.89 9.18
N THR A 207 -0.17 8.88 10.29
CA THR A 207 0.60 10.04 10.75
C THR A 207 1.99 9.64 11.21
N TYR A 208 2.98 10.44 10.82
CA TYR A 208 4.37 10.35 11.26
C TYR A 208 4.56 11.12 12.58
N TRP A 209 4.97 10.44 13.65
CA TRP A 209 5.16 11.06 14.98
C TRP A 209 3.92 11.79 15.55
N LEU A 210 2.74 11.15 15.51
CA LEU A 210 1.51 11.75 16.02
C LEU A 210 1.67 12.20 17.48
N ASN A 211 1.41 13.48 17.74
CA ASN A 211 1.50 14.11 19.06
C ASN A 211 2.86 13.88 19.77
N GLY A 212 3.95 13.84 19.01
CA GLY A 212 5.31 13.64 19.56
C GLY A 212 5.62 12.20 19.97
N HIS A 213 4.74 11.25 19.67
CA HIS A 213 4.97 9.83 19.94
C HIS A 213 5.50 9.11 18.70
N MET A 214 6.57 8.34 18.87
CA MET A 214 7.24 7.61 17.79
C MET A 214 6.29 6.70 16.98
N GLY A 215 5.31 6.07 17.62
CA GLY A 215 4.41 5.15 16.92
C GLY A 215 5.05 3.79 16.61
N CYS A 216 4.46 3.06 15.65
CA CYS A 216 4.92 1.73 15.25
C CYS A 216 6.10 1.74 14.27
N ILE A 217 6.75 0.57 14.11
CA ILE A 217 7.99 0.40 13.35
C ILE A 217 7.86 -0.44 12.07
N ASP A 218 6.71 -1.06 11.84
CA ASP A 218 6.45 -1.85 10.65
C ASP A 218 5.09 -1.54 10.01
N THR A 219 4.93 -2.03 8.78
CA THR A 219 3.77 -1.78 7.92
C THR A 219 2.49 -2.42 8.48
N ALA A 220 2.56 -3.62 9.04
CA ALA A 220 1.37 -4.34 9.50
C ALA A 220 0.76 -3.63 10.72
N ASP A 221 1.61 -3.16 11.64
CA ASP A 221 1.18 -2.33 12.76
C ASP A 221 0.64 -0.98 12.28
N LEU A 222 1.32 -0.32 11.32
CA LEU A 222 0.85 0.97 10.80
C LEU A 222 -0.55 0.86 10.18
N LEU A 223 -0.80 -0.23 9.44
CA LEU A 223 -2.08 -0.50 8.81
C LEU A 223 -3.16 -0.97 9.79
N SER A 224 -2.83 -1.60 10.92
CA SER A 224 -3.82 -2.13 11.87
C SER A 224 -4.20 -1.15 12.99
N ARG A 225 -3.31 -0.21 13.35
CA ARG A 225 -3.51 0.68 14.50
C ARG A 225 -4.68 1.66 14.29
N THR A 226 -5.43 1.91 15.35
CA THR A 226 -6.56 2.86 15.34
C THR A 226 -6.09 4.32 15.25
N ASP A 227 -4.91 4.64 15.80
CA ASP A 227 -4.32 5.97 15.72
C ASP A 227 -3.61 6.23 14.39
N GLY A 228 -3.21 5.19 13.65
CA GLY A 228 -2.44 5.29 12.40
C GLY A 228 -1.05 5.87 12.59
N ASN A 229 -0.48 5.82 13.81
CA ASN A 229 0.79 6.47 14.12
C ASN A 229 2.02 5.58 13.84
N GLY A 230 3.01 6.12 13.13
CA GLY A 230 4.26 5.42 12.78
C GLY A 230 5.50 6.31 12.81
N ASN A 231 6.68 5.68 12.83
CA ASN A 231 7.97 6.33 12.64
C ASN A 231 8.56 6.03 11.25
N CYS A 232 9.80 6.45 11.01
CA CYS A 232 10.43 6.33 9.70
C CYS A 232 10.59 4.88 9.24
N GLN A 233 10.69 3.92 10.16
CA GLN A 233 10.76 2.50 9.82
C GLN A 233 9.45 1.97 9.24
N SER A 234 8.31 2.36 9.81
CA SER A 234 7.00 1.93 9.31
C SER A 234 6.61 2.65 8.02
N TRP A 235 6.95 3.93 7.87
CA TRP A 235 6.74 4.66 6.61
C TRP A 235 7.61 4.15 5.46
N SER A 236 8.91 3.93 5.69
CA SER A 236 9.81 3.28 4.72
C SER A 236 9.35 1.85 4.43
N GLY A 237 8.86 1.13 5.45
CA GLY A 237 8.25 -0.19 5.30
C GLY A 237 7.01 -0.17 4.43
N LEU A 238 6.10 0.78 4.65
CA LEU A 238 4.85 0.90 3.91
C LEU A 238 5.11 1.09 2.42
N PHE A 239 5.97 2.04 2.04
CA PHE A 239 6.27 2.26 0.63
C PHE A 239 7.00 1.06 0.01
N ARG A 240 7.98 0.47 0.72
CA ARG A 240 8.62 -0.79 0.29
C ARG A 240 7.59 -1.88 0.03
N ASP A 241 6.63 -2.07 0.94
CA ASP A 241 5.68 -3.17 0.88
C ASP A 241 4.60 -2.94 -0.19
N ILE A 242 4.23 -1.68 -0.48
CA ILE A 242 3.44 -1.33 -1.67
C ILE A 242 4.18 -1.75 -2.95
N LEU A 243 5.47 -1.41 -3.08
CA LEU A 243 6.29 -1.80 -4.23
C LEU A 243 6.44 -3.33 -4.34
N ARG A 244 6.77 -4.00 -3.24
CA ARG A 244 6.89 -5.47 -3.19
C ARG A 244 5.55 -6.16 -3.47
N PHE A 245 4.41 -5.53 -3.16
CA PHE A 245 3.09 -6.04 -3.55
C PHE A 245 2.87 -6.00 -5.07
N GLN A 246 3.47 -5.03 -5.77
CA GLN A 246 3.50 -4.97 -7.23
C GLN A 246 4.60 -5.86 -7.85
N GLY A 247 5.30 -6.66 -7.04
CA GLY A 247 6.44 -7.47 -7.49
C GLY A 247 7.67 -6.65 -7.89
N ILE A 248 7.79 -5.43 -7.35
CA ILE A 248 8.92 -4.52 -7.58
C ILE A 248 9.91 -4.66 -6.41
N GLN A 249 11.19 -4.90 -6.71
CA GLN A 249 12.23 -4.98 -5.69
C GLN A 249 12.40 -3.63 -5.02
N ALA A 250 12.33 -3.62 -3.69
CA ALA A 250 12.55 -2.46 -2.85
C ALA A 250 13.10 -2.90 -1.51
N ASP A 251 13.95 -2.09 -0.91
CA ASP A 251 14.61 -2.36 0.37
C ASP A 251 14.50 -1.15 1.28
N ARG A 252 14.51 -1.40 2.60
CA ARG A 252 14.65 -0.30 3.57
C ARG A 252 16.12 0.00 3.76
N VAL A 253 16.46 1.28 3.77
CA VAL A 253 17.84 1.74 3.98
C VAL A 253 17.86 2.61 5.22
N LYS A 254 18.67 2.21 6.20
CA LYS A 254 18.97 3.04 7.36
C LYS A 254 20.06 4.03 7.00
N VAL A 255 19.77 5.31 7.15
CA VAL A 255 20.72 6.42 7.06
C VAL A 255 21.20 6.72 8.48
N SER A 256 22.48 6.52 8.76
CA SER A 256 23.06 6.78 10.09
C SER A 256 24.28 7.69 9.98
N PRO A 257 24.51 8.59 10.94
CA PRO A 257 25.67 9.48 10.89
C PRO A 257 26.97 8.70 11.13
N LYS A 258 28.09 9.20 10.58
CA LYS A 258 29.42 8.57 10.66
C LYS A 258 30.21 9.00 11.88
N GLY A 259 31.26 8.22 12.19
CA GLY A 259 32.30 8.63 13.11
C GLY A 259 31.79 8.77 14.54
N LYS A 260 31.97 9.97 15.13
CA LYS A 260 31.57 10.26 16.52
C LYS A 260 30.14 10.78 16.65
N ASP A 261 29.48 11.06 15.53
CA ASP A 261 28.11 11.56 15.52
C ASP A 261 27.15 10.42 15.89
N ALA A 262 26.17 10.71 16.74
CA ALA A 262 25.12 9.77 17.14
C ALA A 262 23.73 10.17 16.64
N TYR A 263 23.56 11.41 16.20
CA TYR A 263 22.27 11.93 15.74
C TYR A 263 22.39 12.71 14.45
N VAL A 264 21.34 12.66 13.64
CA VAL A 264 21.12 13.59 12.53
C VAL A 264 20.22 14.73 13.00
N ALA A 265 20.50 15.95 12.55
CA ALA A 265 19.65 17.13 12.70
C ALA A 265 18.91 17.36 11.36
N VAL A 266 17.63 17.03 11.33
CA VAL A 266 16.77 17.17 10.14
C VAL A 266 16.56 18.65 9.84
N LYS A 267 16.54 19.03 8.56
CA LYS A 267 16.44 20.42 8.07
C LYS A 267 15.58 21.37 8.92
N THR A 268 15.96 22.64 8.84
CA THR A 268 15.46 23.85 9.51
C THR A 268 16.07 24.13 10.88
N TRP A 269 17.38 23.93 11.04
CA TRP A 269 18.11 24.38 12.23
C TRP A 269 18.76 25.75 12.00
N ILE A 270 18.71 26.63 13.01
CA ILE A 270 19.42 27.91 13.00
C ILE A 270 20.68 27.80 13.85
N PHE A 271 21.84 28.10 13.27
CA PHE A 271 23.13 28.10 13.97
C PHE A 271 23.56 29.55 14.29
N ILE A 272 23.88 29.80 15.56
CA ILE A 272 24.17 31.14 16.10
C ILE A 272 25.66 31.25 16.45
N GLU A 273 26.25 32.37 16.01
CA GLU A 273 27.63 32.75 16.30
C GLU A 273 27.74 33.69 17.52
N PRO A 274 28.82 33.62 18.32
CA PRO A 274 29.87 32.59 18.29
C PRO A 274 29.40 31.25 18.90
N PRO A 275 30.01 30.11 18.54
CA PRO A 275 29.69 28.82 19.12
C PRO A 275 30.15 28.70 20.59
N HIS A 276 29.47 27.84 21.34
CA HIS A 276 29.68 27.63 22.79
C HIS A 276 29.99 26.16 23.15
N GLY A 277 30.00 25.27 22.15
CA GLY A 277 30.25 23.85 22.30
C GLY A 277 31.72 23.47 22.07
N PRO A 278 32.03 22.16 22.17
CA PRO A 278 33.33 21.61 21.80
C PRO A 278 33.67 21.89 20.34
N ALA A 279 34.96 21.96 19.99
CA ALA A 279 35.41 22.28 18.63
C ALA A 279 34.83 21.34 17.54
N GLU A 280 34.64 20.05 17.84
CA GLU A 280 34.06 19.07 16.89
C GLU A 280 32.54 19.24 16.71
N HIS A 281 31.84 19.80 17.70
CA HIS A 281 30.39 20.03 17.71
C HIS A 281 30.10 21.41 18.32
N PRO A 282 30.37 22.48 17.58
CA PRO A 282 30.47 23.83 18.14
C PRO A 282 29.13 24.39 18.68
N TYR A 283 27.98 23.86 18.26
CA TYR A 283 26.69 24.47 18.59
C TYR A 283 25.91 23.65 19.61
N VAL A 284 25.75 24.19 20.82
CA VAL A 284 24.92 23.56 21.87
C VAL A 284 23.43 23.78 21.53
N LYS A 285 22.62 22.72 21.56
CA LYS A 285 21.17 22.81 21.34
C LYS A 285 20.50 23.80 22.31
N ASP A 286 19.52 24.53 21.81
CA ASP A 286 18.75 25.58 22.51
C ASP A 286 19.61 26.78 22.96
N HIS A 287 20.85 26.89 22.46
CA HIS A 287 21.73 28.02 22.72
C HIS A 287 22.46 28.50 21.45
N GLY A 288 23.28 27.64 20.85
CA GLY A 288 23.98 27.87 19.59
C GLY A 288 23.34 27.19 18.38
N ALA A 289 22.46 26.21 18.59
CA ALA A 289 21.64 25.58 17.56
C ALA A 289 20.17 25.58 18.00
N ILE A 290 19.30 26.24 17.25
CA ILE A 290 17.88 26.38 17.56
C ILE A 290 17.07 25.52 16.59
N ASP A 291 16.32 24.57 17.16
CA ASP A 291 15.30 23.78 16.46
C ASP A 291 14.07 24.68 16.27
N VAL A 292 13.85 25.18 15.06
CA VAL A 292 12.63 25.95 14.73
C VAL A 292 11.55 25.00 14.21
N GLN A 293 10.47 25.54 13.63
CA GLN A 293 9.48 24.68 13.00
C GLN A 293 10.12 23.87 11.87
N GLY A 294 10.13 22.55 12.06
CA GLY A 294 10.70 21.52 11.21
C GLY A 294 10.06 21.41 9.84
N VAL A 295 10.67 20.55 9.01
CA VAL A 295 10.04 20.07 7.77
C VAL A 295 8.81 19.22 8.12
N PRO A 296 7.62 19.51 7.54
CA PRO A 296 6.44 18.68 7.73
C PRO A 296 6.66 17.23 7.30
N GLY A 297 6.10 16.28 8.04
CA GLY A 297 6.00 14.89 7.65
C GLY A 297 4.54 14.46 7.46
N GLN A 298 4.34 13.18 7.15
CA GLN A 298 3.01 12.62 6.89
C GLN A 298 2.01 12.95 8.01
N GLY A 299 1.00 13.77 7.72
CA GLY A 299 0.00 14.21 8.69
C GLY A 299 0.52 14.96 9.93
N ASN A 300 1.79 15.37 9.95
CA ASN A 300 2.40 16.05 11.09
C ASN A 300 3.19 17.29 10.64
N PRO A 301 2.77 18.51 11.02
CA PRO A 301 3.43 19.73 10.59
C PRO A 301 4.80 19.97 11.23
N ASN A 302 5.15 19.23 12.29
CA ASN A 302 6.42 19.42 13.01
C ASN A 302 6.85 18.12 13.72
N PRO A 303 7.31 17.09 12.99
CA PRO A 303 7.96 15.92 13.60
C PRO A 303 9.27 16.34 14.29
N PRO A 304 9.88 15.49 15.15
CA PRO A 304 11.10 15.87 15.87
C PRO A 304 12.23 16.31 14.92
N GLY A 305 12.99 17.34 15.31
CA GLY A 305 14.10 17.87 14.50
C GLY A 305 15.39 17.04 14.52
N SER A 306 15.47 15.97 15.33
CA SER A 306 16.68 15.13 15.41
C SER A 306 16.39 13.68 15.77
N PHE A 307 17.19 12.74 15.21
CA PHE A 307 17.03 11.29 15.39
C PHE A 307 18.35 10.54 15.44
N ASN A 308 18.36 9.34 16.04
CA ASN A 308 19.52 8.44 16.03
C ASN A 308 19.59 7.61 14.73
N GLY A 309 19.49 8.31 13.60
CA GLY A 309 19.35 7.77 12.26
C GLY A 309 17.92 7.82 11.73
N HIS A 310 17.78 7.62 10.42
CA HIS A 310 16.53 7.73 9.68
C HIS A 310 16.37 6.57 8.69
N TRP A 311 15.14 6.26 8.29
CA TRP A 311 14.86 5.15 7.39
C TRP A 311 14.16 5.63 6.13
N ILE A 312 14.72 5.27 4.98
CA ILE A 312 14.21 5.56 3.64
C ILE A 312 14.00 4.27 2.86
N THR A 313 13.36 4.34 1.70
CA THR A 313 13.21 3.20 0.79
C THR A 313 14.14 3.36 -0.39
N GLU A 314 14.85 2.29 -0.77
CA GLU A 314 15.58 2.21 -2.03
C GLU A 314 14.85 1.29 -3.00
N SER A 315 14.69 1.73 -4.25
CA SER A 315 14.20 0.87 -5.33
C SER A 315 14.70 1.36 -6.69
N GLY A 316 15.24 0.46 -7.51
CA GLY A 316 15.79 0.77 -8.83
C GLY A 316 16.91 1.81 -8.82
N GLY A 317 17.77 1.78 -7.80
CA GLY A 317 18.88 2.72 -7.65
C GLY A 317 18.48 4.11 -7.12
N THR A 318 17.23 4.30 -6.72
CA THR A 318 16.67 5.59 -6.30
C THR A 318 16.25 5.57 -4.83
N TYR A 319 16.47 6.68 -4.12
CA TYR A 319 16.05 6.90 -2.74
C TYR A 319 14.73 7.66 -2.65
N PHE A 320 13.86 7.18 -1.77
CA PHE A 320 12.53 7.70 -1.49
C PHE A 320 12.37 7.88 0.01
N ASP A 321 11.93 9.06 0.44
CA ASP A 321 11.63 9.35 1.84
C ASP A 321 10.12 9.49 2.04
N PRO A 322 9.40 8.40 2.32
CA PRO A 322 7.96 8.46 2.50
C PRO A 322 7.54 9.16 3.80
N SER A 323 8.43 9.32 4.80
CA SER A 323 8.08 10.02 6.05
C SER A 323 7.89 11.52 5.84
N TYR A 324 8.70 12.11 4.96
CA TYR A 324 8.68 13.54 4.66
C TYR A 324 8.14 13.86 3.26
N GLY A 325 7.78 12.86 2.45
CA GLY A 325 7.35 13.07 1.06
C GLY A 325 8.40 13.81 0.22
N ALA A 326 9.69 13.63 0.57
CA ALA A 326 10.77 14.46 0.06
C ALA A 326 11.03 14.23 -1.45
N PRO A 327 11.68 15.18 -2.15
CA PRO A 327 12.12 14.96 -3.51
C PRO A 327 12.94 13.67 -3.66
N VAL A 328 12.67 12.95 -4.75
CA VAL A 328 13.32 11.68 -5.07
C VAL A 328 14.79 11.92 -5.48
N VAL A 329 15.72 11.10 -4.96
CA VAL A 329 17.16 11.24 -5.23
C VAL A 329 17.70 10.01 -5.96
N SER A 330 18.40 10.21 -7.08
CA SER A 330 18.94 9.14 -7.91
C SER A 330 20.29 9.51 -8.53
N GLY A 331 20.93 8.54 -9.19
CA GLY A 331 22.17 8.73 -9.93
C GLY A 331 23.45 8.62 -9.07
N PRO A 332 24.60 8.95 -9.68
CA PRO A 332 25.88 9.00 -8.95
C PRO A 332 25.78 9.95 -7.76
N ASN A 333 26.42 9.60 -6.64
CA ASN A 333 26.43 10.41 -5.41
C ASN A 333 25.06 10.66 -4.77
N LYS A 334 24.03 9.87 -5.07
CA LYS A 334 22.69 9.98 -4.47
C LYS A 334 22.68 10.04 -2.94
N GLY A 335 23.65 9.41 -2.27
CA GLY A 335 23.79 9.50 -0.82
C GLY A 335 24.05 10.93 -0.38
N LYS A 336 25.06 11.58 -0.96
CA LYS A 336 25.39 12.97 -0.65
C LYS A 336 24.23 13.92 -0.96
N PHE A 337 23.58 13.75 -2.11
CA PHE A 337 22.43 14.58 -2.47
C PHE A 337 21.26 14.41 -1.51
N TYR A 338 21.00 13.19 -1.04
CA TYR A 338 19.97 12.95 -0.03
C TYR A 338 20.34 13.61 1.30
N GLU A 339 21.55 13.37 1.81
CA GLU A 339 22.08 13.98 3.03
C GLU A 339 21.95 15.51 3.02
N ASP A 340 22.42 16.17 1.96
CA ASP A 340 22.39 17.63 1.83
C ASP A 340 20.98 18.20 1.79
N SER A 341 20.04 17.43 1.23
CA SER A 341 18.62 17.81 1.19
C SER A 341 17.90 17.57 2.51
N ALA A 342 18.33 16.58 3.30
CA ALA A 342 17.61 16.09 4.48
C ALA A 342 18.14 16.64 5.81
N PHE A 343 19.44 16.92 5.91
CA PHE A 343 20.09 17.24 7.19
C PHE A 343 20.80 18.60 7.16
N ASP A 344 20.66 19.34 8.26
CA ASP A 344 21.43 20.56 8.52
C ASP A 344 22.68 20.30 9.35
N GLY A 345 22.74 19.15 10.03
CA GLY A 345 23.89 18.81 10.85
C GLY A 345 23.85 17.43 11.46
N PHE A 346 24.89 17.18 12.25
CA PHE A 346 25.11 15.94 12.99
C PHE A 346 25.46 16.27 14.43
N ALA A 347 25.09 15.40 15.36
CA ALA A 347 25.18 15.72 16.78
C ALA A 347 25.66 14.56 17.65
N GLN A 348 26.22 14.94 18.79
CA GLN A 348 26.73 14.05 19.81
C GLN A 348 26.40 14.59 21.20
N ILE A 349 26.22 13.68 22.17
CA ILE A 349 26.03 14.03 23.58
C ILE A 349 27.40 14.13 24.26
N TYR A 350 27.67 15.29 24.87
CA TYR A 350 28.85 15.54 25.70
C TYR A 350 28.46 15.64 27.16
N VAL A 351 29.27 15.08 28.06
CA VAL A 351 29.11 15.28 29.51
C VAL A 351 30.05 16.39 29.96
N ARG A 352 29.50 17.48 30.47
CA ARG A 352 30.27 18.58 31.03
C ARG A 352 30.81 18.16 32.40
N ILE A 353 32.12 17.96 32.52
CA ILE A 353 32.75 17.41 33.73
C ILE A 353 32.47 18.24 34.99
N SER A 354 32.34 19.57 34.87
CA SER A 354 32.19 20.45 36.03
C SER A 354 30.86 20.29 36.78
N ASP A 355 29.79 19.85 36.10
CA ASP A 355 28.44 19.75 36.66
C ASP A 355 27.69 18.48 36.23
N LEU A 356 28.37 17.57 35.52
CA LEU A 356 27.87 16.30 34.99
C LEU A 356 26.62 16.45 34.11
N ARG A 357 26.38 17.64 33.54
CA ARG A 357 25.24 17.86 32.63
C ARG A 357 25.55 17.32 31.24
N GLU A 358 24.57 16.67 30.64
CA GLU A 358 24.59 16.28 29.23
C GLU A 358 24.28 17.50 28.36
N LEU A 359 25.10 17.70 27.32
CA LEU A 359 24.96 18.74 26.31
C LEU A 359 24.80 18.07 24.96
N PHE A 360 23.67 18.34 24.30
CA PHE A 360 23.46 17.95 22.91
C PHE A 360 24.14 18.97 22.01
N CYS A 361 25.28 18.60 21.44
CA CYS A 361 26.11 19.49 20.64
C CYS A 361 26.05 19.08 19.18
N ILE A 362 25.90 20.06 18.29
CA ILE A 362 25.66 19.89 16.86
C ILE A 362 26.82 20.52 16.08
N ARG A 363 27.20 19.88 14.98
CA ARG A 363 28.01 20.46 13.91
C ARG A 363 27.19 20.55 12.63
N GLN A 364 27.48 21.53 11.80
CA GLN A 364 26.82 21.69 10.51
C GLN A 364 27.22 20.58 9.54
N ASN A 365 26.30 20.20 8.67
CA ASN A 365 26.54 19.30 7.55
C ASN A 365 27.42 19.99 6.49
N ASP A 366 28.48 19.33 6.02
CA ASP A 366 29.34 19.84 4.96
C ASP A 366 28.69 19.67 3.59
N THR A 367 27.95 20.69 3.16
CA THR A 367 27.26 20.74 1.85
C THR A 367 28.16 21.11 0.67
N SER A 368 29.49 21.10 0.83
CA SER A 368 30.40 21.43 -0.27
C SER A 368 30.32 20.42 -1.42
N ALA A 369 30.46 20.88 -2.66
CA ALA A 369 30.17 20.08 -3.86
C ALA A 369 31.06 18.83 -4.06
N GLN A 370 32.16 18.71 -3.32
CA GLN A 370 33.13 17.62 -3.44
C GLN A 370 33.30 16.83 -2.14
N SER A 371 32.59 17.18 -1.07
CA SER A 371 32.65 16.41 0.16
C SER A 371 31.97 15.04 -0.01
N PRO A 372 32.51 13.97 0.57
CA PRO A 372 31.81 12.70 0.65
C PRO A 372 30.59 12.82 1.57
N ALA A 373 29.65 11.89 1.46
CA ALA A 373 28.55 11.79 2.42
C ALA A 373 29.09 11.53 3.83
N GLU A 374 28.59 12.27 4.79
CA GLU A 374 28.85 12.15 6.23
C GLU A 374 27.93 11.12 6.93
N VAL A 375 27.05 10.46 6.17
CA VAL A 375 26.22 9.33 6.61
C VAL A 375 26.59 8.00 5.92
N ASP A 376 26.29 6.91 6.61
CA ASP A 376 26.31 5.54 6.10
C ASP A 376 24.89 5.06 5.75
N TYR A 377 24.82 4.19 4.74
CA TYR A 377 23.58 3.60 4.23
C TYR A 377 23.60 2.09 4.45
N PHE A 378 22.74 1.59 5.33
CA PHE A 378 22.65 0.17 5.66
C PHE A 378 21.35 -0.43 5.16
N ASN A 379 21.44 -1.43 4.27
CA ASN A 379 20.28 -2.17 3.82
C ASN A 379 19.76 -3.09 4.93
N ALA A 380 18.47 -2.98 5.23
CA ALA A 380 17.75 -3.98 6.02
C ALA A 380 16.76 -4.69 5.09
N ASN A 381 17.02 -5.98 4.85
CA ASN A 381 16.20 -6.82 3.97
C ASN A 381 14.77 -7.01 4.49
#